data_AF-A0A7Z9WX80-F1
#
_entry.id   AF-A0A7Z9WX80-F1
#
_cell.length_a   1.000
_cell.length_b   1.000
_cell.length_c   1.000
_cell.angle_alpha   90.00
_cell.angle_beta   90.00
_cell.angle_gamma   90.00
#
_symmetry.space_group_name_H-M   'P 1'
#
loop_
_entity.id
_entity.type
_entity.pdbx_description
1 polymer ?
#
loop_
_entity_poly.entity_id
_entity_poly.type
_entity_poly.pdbx_seq_one_letter_code
_entity_poly.pdbx_strand_id
1 'polypeptide(L)'
;RQCLLPLAQYFLNKYATSLSSDVRGFTDKALEQIRQYSWPGNIRQLANTIERAVILEDDDLIDAHNLSLPAEKGSKKAGGAQVLGMNGSLVGQEKELILNALEECLWVQKNAAEKLGVSPRALNYKVKKFGITHPNWRKHR
;
A
#
# COMPACT_ATOMS: atom_id res chain seq x y z
N ARG A 1 -16.42 6.98 16.93
CA ARG A 1 -15.45 5.85 16.89
C ARG A 1 -16.06 4.55 16.34
N GLN A 2 -17.36 4.27 16.47
CA GLN A 2 -17.97 3.00 16.02
C GLN A 2 -18.05 2.81 14.48
N CYS A 3 -18.10 3.88 13.69
CA CYS A 3 -18.18 3.80 12.22
C CYS A 3 -16.84 3.51 11.53
N LEU A 4 -15.74 3.48 12.28
CA LEU A 4 -14.40 3.36 11.71
C LEU A 4 -14.10 1.94 11.24
N LEU A 5 -14.59 0.92 11.96
CA LEU A 5 -14.42 -0.49 11.56
C LEU A 5 -15.24 -0.87 10.32
N PRO A 6 -16.54 -0.54 10.20
CA PRO A 6 -17.29 -0.80 8.97
C PRO A 6 -16.66 -0.12 7.75
N LEU A 7 -16.13 1.09 7.94
CA LEU A 7 -15.45 1.83 6.88
C LEU A 7 -14.09 1.20 6.53
N ALA A 8 -13.36 0.70 7.52
CA ALA A 8 -12.12 -0.04 7.29
C ALA A 8 -12.39 -1.33 6.51
N GLN A 9 -13.43 -2.08 6.88
CA GLN A 9 -13.84 -3.28 6.16
C GLN A 9 -14.25 -2.98 4.71
N TYR A 10 -14.97 -1.87 4.49
CA TYR A 10 -15.32 -1.43 3.14
C TYR A 10 -14.06 -1.18 2.28
N PHE A 11 -13.07 -0.49 2.83
CA PHE A 11 -11.80 -0.27 2.13
C PHE A 11 -11.04 -1.57 1.89
N LEU A 12 -10.98 -2.47 2.88
CA LEU A 12 -10.34 -3.77 2.74
C LEU A 12 -10.96 -4.54 1.57
N ASN A 13 -12.28 -4.70 1.55
CA ASN A 13 -12.97 -5.43 0.49
C ASN A 13 -12.74 -4.78 -0.88
N LYS A 14 -12.77 -3.45 -0.95
CA LYS A 14 -12.51 -2.69 -2.18
C LYS A 14 -11.09 -2.95 -2.70
N TYR A 15 -10.08 -2.87 -1.83
CA TYR A 15 -8.69 -3.04 -2.23
C TYR A 15 -8.31 -4.50 -2.46
N ALA A 16 -8.80 -5.44 -1.65
CA ALA A 16 -8.60 -6.88 -1.85
C ALA A 16 -9.13 -7.31 -3.22
N THR A 17 -10.35 -6.87 -3.58
CA THR A 17 -10.93 -7.12 -4.91
C THR A 17 -10.10 -6.48 -6.02
N SER A 18 -9.71 -5.20 -5.85
CA SER A 18 -8.94 -4.47 -6.86
C SER A 18 -7.53 -5.02 -7.07
N LEU A 19 -6.94 -5.63 -6.03
CA LEU A 19 -5.56 -6.13 -6.03
C LEU A 19 -5.50 -7.64 -6.27
N SER A 20 -6.65 -8.32 -6.37
CA SER A 20 -6.72 -9.78 -6.40
C SER A 20 -5.93 -10.40 -5.25
N SER A 21 -6.09 -9.82 -4.06
CA SER A 21 -5.45 -10.29 -2.82
C SER A 21 -6.39 -11.23 -2.09
N ASP A 22 -5.82 -12.25 -1.43
CA ASP A 22 -6.56 -13.25 -0.64
C ASP A 22 -6.89 -12.76 0.78
N VAL A 23 -6.50 -11.53 1.11
CA VAL A 23 -6.81 -10.86 2.38
C VAL A 23 -8.33 -10.71 2.56
N ARG A 24 -8.86 -11.28 3.64
CA ARG A 24 -10.29 -11.34 3.96
C ARG A 24 -10.69 -10.52 5.17
N GLY A 25 -9.74 -10.10 6.00
CA GLY A 25 -10.06 -9.39 7.23
C GLY A 25 -8.86 -8.81 7.94
N PHE A 26 -9.09 -8.45 9.20
CA PHE A 26 -8.09 -7.89 10.10
C PHE A 26 -7.97 -8.80 11.32
N THR A 27 -6.79 -8.88 11.93
CA THR A 27 -6.64 -9.47 13.26
C THR A 27 -7.28 -8.57 14.32
N ASP A 28 -7.62 -9.12 15.50
CA ASP A 28 -8.16 -8.33 16.61
C ASP A 28 -7.22 -7.18 17.02
N LYS A 29 -5.91 -7.43 16.96
CA LYS A 29 -4.87 -6.43 17.23
C LYS A 29 -4.90 -5.29 16.20
N ALA A 30 -5.09 -5.62 14.93
CA ALA A 30 -5.19 -4.63 13.86
C ALA A 30 -6.45 -3.75 14.03
N LEU A 31 -7.59 -4.35 14.36
CA LEU A 31 -8.83 -3.63 14.64
C LEU A 31 -8.70 -2.70 15.85
N GLU A 32 -7.99 -3.14 16.89
CA GLU A 32 -7.71 -2.33 18.07
C GLU A 32 -6.82 -1.12 17.73
N GLN A 33 -5.75 -1.31 16.96
CA GLN A 33 -4.92 -0.20 16.48
C GLN A 33 -5.72 0.80 15.62
N ILE A 34 -6.57 0.31 14.71
CA ILE A 34 -7.44 1.16 13.89
C ILE A 34 -8.38 2.01 14.76
N ARG A 35 -8.87 1.46 15.89
CA ARG A 35 -9.73 2.19 16.83
C ARG A 35 -8.99 3.18 17.70
N GLN A 36 -7.78 2.84 18.13
CA GLN A 36 -6.97 3.65 19.03
C GLN A 36 -6.32 4.85 18.32
N TYR A 37 -5.97 4.70 17.05
CA TYR A 37 -5.33 5.76 16.28
C TYR A 37 -6.27 6.94 16.00
N SER A 38 -5.75 8.16 16.11
CA SER A 38 -6.56 9.38 16.01
C SER A 38 -6.95 9.75 14.57
N TRP A 39 -6.27 9.18 13.57
CA TRP A 39 -6.46 9.46 12.14
C TRP A 39 -6.44 10.97 11.80
N PRO A 40 -5.35 11.70 12.09
CA PRO A 40 -5.24 13.14 11.83
C PRO A 40 -5.47 13.53 10.36
N GLY A 41 -5.23 12.60 9.42
CA GLY A 41 -5.51 12.74 7.99
C GLY A 41 -6.91 12.26 7.57
N ASN A 42 -7.83 12.06 8.52
CA ASN A 42 -9.21 11.62 8.31
C ASN A 42 -9.32 10.29 7.55
N ILE A 43 -10.45 10.11 6.84
CA ILE A 43 -10.80 8.92 6.07
C ILE A 43 -9.76 8.60 4.98
N ARG A 44 -9.08 9.61 4.41
CA ARG A 44 -8.04 9.40 3.40
C ARG A 44 -6.84 8.66 3.96
N GLN A 45 -6.44 8.97 5.20
CA GLN A 45 -5.33 8.28 5.86
C GLN A 45 -5.70 6.83 6.16
N LEU A 46 -6.94 6.58 6.60
CA LEU A 46 -7.47 5.23 6.80
C LEU A 46 -7.43 4.42 5.51
N ALA A 47 -7.97 4.98 4.42
CA ALA A 47 -7.99 4.33 3.12
C ALA A 47 -6.57 3.98 2.63
N ASN A 48 -5.63 4.92 2.68
CA ASN A 48 -4.25 4.69 2.26
C ASN A 48 -3.53 3.65 3.13
N THR A 49 -3.82 3.62 4.43
CA THR A 49 -3.19 2.65 5.34
C THR A 49 -3.69 1.25 5.04
N ILE A 50 -4.99 1.07 4.83
CA ILE A 50 -5.59 -0.23 4.49
C ILE A 50 -5.15 -0.67 3.10
N GLU A 51 -5.12 0.24 2.12
CA GLU A 51 -4.60 -0.04 0.77
C GLU A 51 -3.18 -0.61 0.84
N ARG A 52 -2.29 0.01 1.63
CA ARG A 52 -0.92 -0.47 1.82
C ARG A 52 -0.86 -1.79 2.55
N ALA A 53 -1.65 -1.94 3.60
CA ALA A 53 -1.69 -3.18 4.37
C ALA A 53 -2.11 -4.35 3.47
N VAL A 54 -3.13 -4.21 2.61
CA VAL A 54 -3.53 -5.25 1.63
C VAL A 54 -2.42 -5.57 0.62
N ILE A 55 -1.55 -4.62 0.29
CA ILE A 55 -0.42 -4.83 -0.64
C ILE A 55 0.75 -5.56 0.03
N LEU A 56 0.98 -5.29 1.32
CA LEU A 56 2.09 -5.84 2.09
C LEU A 56 1.74 -7.17 2.76
N GLU A 57 0.46 -7.43 3.00
CA GLU A 57 -0.02 -8.66 3.61
C GLU A 57 0.04 -9.80 2.60
N ASP A 58 0.79 -10.84 2.95
CA ASP A 58 0.86 -12.09 2.21
C ASP A 58 -0.11 -13.15 2.78
N ASP A 59 -0.73 -12.88 3.94
CA ASP A 59 -1.66 -13.77 4.63
C ASP A 59 -3.14 -13.39 4.43
N ASP A 60 -4.06 -14.22 4.92
CA ASP A 60 -5.50 -14.01 4.81
C ASP A 60 -6.05 -12.91 5.73
N LEU A 61 -5.27 -12.47 6.72
CA LEU A 61 -5.64 -11.46 7.70
C LEU A 61 -4.57 -10.37 7.82
N ILE A 62 -5.01 -9.11 7.75
CA ILE A 62 -4.14 -7.96 8.02
C ILE A 62 -3.80 -7.92 9.50
N ASP A 63 -2.53 -8.04 9.84
CA ASP A 63 -2.08 -7.90 11.22
C ASP A 63 -1.60 -6.48 11.55
N ALA A 64 -1.54 -6.17 12.85
CA ALA A 64 -1.20 -4.84 13.36
C ALA A 64 0.18 -4.35 12.91
N HIS A 65 1.12 -5.27 12.63
CA HIS A 65 2.44 -4.90 12.15
C HIS A 65 2.42 -4.38 10.69
N ASN A 66 1.45 -4.82 9.89
CA ASN A 66 1.30 -4.40 8.48
C ASN A 66 0.42 -3.15 8.33
N LEU A 67 -0.32 -2.77 9.38
CA LEU A 67 -0.82 -1.42 9.54
C LEU A 67 0.36 -0.50 9.91
N SER A 68 1.15 -0.10 8.91
CA SER A 68 2.26 0.86 9.06
C SER A 68 1.74 2.27 9.44
N LEU A 69 1.19 2.39 10.65
CA LEU A 69 0.68 3.64 11.21
C LEU A 69 1.87 4.53 11.57
N PRO A 70 1.96 5.77 11.06
CA PRO A 70 3.00 6.70 11.46
C PRO A 70 2.90 6.92 12.97
N ALA A 71 4.01 6.73 13.67
CA ALA A 71 4.07 7.02 15.10
C ALA A 71 3.50 8.43 15.35
N GLU A 72 2.43 8.52 16.13
CA GLU A 72 2.01 9.81 16.68
C GLU A 72 3.25 10.39 17.37
N LYS A 73 3.60 11.65 17.08
CA LYS A 73 4.82 12.32 17.58
C LYS A 73 4.92 12.13 19.11
N GLY A 74 5.58 11.07 19.58
CA GLY A 74 5.49 10.71 20.98
C GLY A 74 5.97 9.33 21.41
N SER A 75 6.22 8.35 20.52
CA SER A 75 6.76 7.05 20.99
C SER A 75 7.72 6.41 19.99
N LYS A 76 9.01 6.46 20.34
CA LYS A 76 10.05 5.64 19.71
C LYS A 76 9.85 4.18 20.14
N LYS A 77 9.63 3.27 19.20
CA LYS A 77 10.24 1.91 19.19
C LYS A 77 10.18 1.26 17.80
N ALA A 78 11.39 1.00 17.30
CA ALA A 78 11.91 -0.05 16.42
C ALA A 78 11.06 -0.68 15.28
N GLY A 79 11.57 -0.52 14.05
CA GLY A 79 11.89 -1.66 13.19
C GLY A 79 11.00 -1.92 11.97
N GLY A 80 11.44 -1.46 10.79
CA GLY A 80 11.01 -2.00 9.49
C GLY A 80 10.30 -1.02 8.56
N ALA A 81 10.95 -0.69 7.44
CA ALA A 81 10.40 -0.02 6.25
C ALA A 81 9.74 1.37 6.46
N GLN A 82 10.53 2.35 6.91
CA GLN A 82 10.23 3.76 6.63
C GLN A 82 10.42 4.05 5.14
N VAL A 83 9.43 3.85 4.29
CA VAL A 83 9.32 4.69 3.08
C VAL A 83 7.86 4.83 2.62
N LEU A 84 7.56 6.04 2.13
CA LEU A 84 6.50 6.41 1.19
C LEU A 84 5.12 6.73 1.78
N GLY A 85 4.96 7.93 2.33
CA GLY A 85 3.65 8.44 2.72
C GLY A 85 3.62 9.93 3.05
N MET A 86 4.08 10.80 2.14
CA MET A 86 3.94 12.26 2.27
C MET A 86 3.46 12.94 0.96
N ASN A 87 2.29 12.47 0.51
CA ASN A 87 1.07 13.20 0.14
C ASN A 87 1.00 14.29 -0.96
N GLY A 88 2.03 14.66 -1.72
CA GLY A 88 1.77 15.51 -2.91
C GLY A 88 2.97 15.74 -3.82
N SER A 89 4.04 16.31 -3.26
CA SER A 89 5.34 16.42 -3.96
C SER A 89 5.95 15.04 -4.25
N LEU A 90 5.67 14.06 -3.38
CA LEU A 90 6.13 12.68 -3.51
C LEU A 90 5.38 11.85 -4.55
N VAL A 91 4.16 12.21 -4.96
CA VAL A 91 3.42 11.39 -5.95
C VAL A 91 4.09 11.51 -7.33
N GLY A 92 4.56 12.71 -7.68
CA GLY A 92 5.38 12.94 -8.87
C GLY A 92 6.72 12.21 -8.79
N GLN A 93 7.44 12.37 -7.67
CA GLN A 93 8.73 11.71 -7.46
C GLN A 93 8.60 10.17 -7.44
N GLU A 94 7.53 9.63 -6.88
CA GLU A 94 7.27 8.19 -6.85
C GLU A 94 6.98 7.65 -8.25
N LYS A 95 6.18 8.36 -9.05
CA LYS A 95 5.96 8.02 -10.46
C LYS A 95 7.27 8.06 -11.24
N GLU A 96 8.09 9.07 -11.03
CA GLU A 96 9.38 9.25 -11.69
C GLU A 96 10.39 8.15 -11.30
N LEU A 97 10.47 7.80 -10.02
CA LEU A 97 11.29 6.68 -9.53
C LEU A 97 10.87 5.35 -10.16
N ILE A 98 9.57 5.12 -10.30
CA ILE A 98 9.06 3.90 -10.95
C ILE A 98 9.38 3.90 -12.43
N LEU A 99 9.23 5.04 -13.12
CA LEU A 99 9.61 5.17 -14.52
C LEU A 99 11.09 4.93 -14.74
N ASN A 100 11.96 5.56 -13.95
CA ASN A 100 13.41 5.37 -14.02
C ASN A 100 13.79 3.90 -13.75
N ALA A 101 13.23 3.29 -12.70
CA ALA A 101 13.49 1.88 -12.42
C ALA A 101 13.00 0.95 -13.54
N LEU A 102 11.86 1.27 -14.18
CA LEU A 102 11.36 0.52 -15.33
C LEU A 102 12.28 0.70 -16.55
N GLU A 103 12.70 1.92 -16.87
CA GLU A 103 13.60 2.21 -17.99
C GLU A 103 14.96 1.51 -17.81
N GLU A 104 15.56 1.62 -16.63
CA GLU A 104 16.82 0.98 -16.27
C GLU A 104 16.73 -0.55 -16.28
N CYS A 105 15.54 -1.12 -16.07
CA CYS A 105 15.28 -2.54 -16.13
C CYS A 105 14.65 -3.00 -17.45
N LEU A 106 14.75 -2.21 -18.53
CA LEU A 106 14.20 -2.54 -19.86
C LEU A 106 12.71 -2.92 -19.82
N TRP A 107 11.95 -2.25 -18.95
CA TRP A 107 10.52 -2.46 -18.70
C TRP A 107 10.17 -3.85 -18.15
N VAL A 108 11.14 -4.56 -17.58
CA VAL A 108 10.91 -5.82 -16.85
C VAL A 108 10.44 -5.48 -15.43
N GLN A 109 9.13 -5.59 -15.19
CA GLN A 109 8.51 -5.23 -13.91
C GLN A 109 9.11 -6.00 -12.72
N LYS A 110 9.47 -7.28 -12.89
CA LYS A 110 10.08 -8.06 -11.82
C LYS A 110 11.40 -7.43 -11.33
N ASN A 111 12.28 -7.10 -12.26
CA ASN A 111 13.60 -6.53 -11.95
C ASN A 111 13.46 -5.10 -11.39
N ALA A 112 12.53 -4.31 -11.94
CA ALA A 112 12.23 -2.98 -11.40
C ALA A 112 11.67 -3.05 -9.97
N ALA A 113 10.90 -4.09 -9.65
CA ALA A 113 10.34 -4.30 -8.31
C ALA A 113 11.46 -4.66 -7.32
N GLU A 114 12.34 -5.60 -7.70
CA GLU A 114 13.53 -5.98 -6.93
C GLU A 114 14.44 -4.76 -6.69
N LYS A 115 14.67 -3.95 -7.72
CA LYS A 115 15.49 -2.73 -7.63
C LYS A 115 14.90 -1.67 -6.70
N LEU A 116 13.58 -1.51 -6.72
CA LEU A 116 12.88 -0.60 -5.82
C LEU A 116 12.64 -1.19 -4.41
N GLY A 117 13.03 -2.44 -4.17
CA GLY A 117 12.80 -3.13 -2.91
C GLY A 117 11.32 -3.36 -2.60
N VAL A 118 10.48 -3.48 -3.63
CA VAL A 118 9.03 -3.71 -3.49
C VAL A 118 8.64 -5.05 -4.10
N SER A 119 7.50 -5.59 -3.66
CA SER A 119 6.97 -6.81 -4.29
C SER A 119 6.57 -6.55 -5.76
N PRO A 120 6.65 -7.55 -6.65
CA PRO A 120 6.16 -7.42 -8.03
C PRO A 120 4.68 -6.99 -8.10
N ARG A 121 3.87 -7.45 -7.13
CA ARG A 121 2.46 -7.05 -6.98
C ARG A 121 2.32 -5.56 -6.67
N ALA A 122 3.10 -5.05 -5.72
CA ALA A 122 3.13 -3.64 -5.37
C ALA A 122 3.54 -2.78 -6.57
N LEU A 123 4.57 -3.20 -7.33
CA LEU A 123 4.98 -2.48 -8.54
C LEU A 123 3.88 -2.48 -9.61
N ASN A 124 3.29 -3.63 -9.91
CA ASN A 124 2.23 -3.75 -10.91
C ASN A 124 1.05 -2.83 -10.58
N TYR A 125 0.68 -2.77 -9.30
CA TYR A 125 -0.35 -1.86 -8.83
C TYR A 125 0.03 -0.40 -9.04
N LYS A 126 1.23 0.03 -8.65
CA LYS A 126 1.66 1.41 -8.86
C LYS A 126 1.73 1.78 -10.34
N VAL A 127 2.18 0.87 -11.20
CA VAL A 127 2.16 1.01 -12.66
C VAL A 127 0.73 1.27 -13.17
N LYS A 128 -0.25 0.47 -12.71
CA LYS A 128 -1.68 0.69 -13.05
C LYS A 128 -2.22 2.02 -12.49
N LYS A 129 -1.92 2.33 -11.23
CA LYS A 129 -2.35 3.54 -10.53
C LYS A 129 -1.84 4.82 -11.20
N PHE A 130 -0.60 4.81 -11.69
CA PHE A 130 0.00 5.93 -12.41
C PHE A 130 -0.27 5.93 -13.92
N GLY A 131 -1.01 4.94 -14.43
CA GLY A 131 -1.32 4.81 -15.86
C GLY A 131 -0.08 4.59 -16.73
N ILE A 132 0.96 3.96 -16.20
CA ILE A 132 2.20 3.68 -16.93
C ILE A 132 1.95 2.50 -17.87
N THR A 133 2.22 2.67 -19.16
CA THR A 133 2.05 1.63 -20.19
C THR A 133 3.24 1.59 -21.12
N HIS A 134 3.64 0.40 -21.58
CA HIS A 134 4.75 0.22 -22.50
C HIS A 134 4.36 -0.66 -23.70
N PRO A 135 4.83 -0.40 -24.93
CA PRO A 135 4.47 -1.18 -26.13
C PRO A 135 4.76 -2.69 -26.02
N ASN A 136 5.80 -3.07 -25.27
CA ASN A 136 6.19 -4.48 -25.09
C ASN A 136 5.35 -5.22 -24.04
N TRP A 137 4.53 -4.52 -23.26
CA TRP A 137 3.60 -5.17 -22.34
C TRP A 137 2.38 -5.60 -23.14
N ARG A 138 2.29 -6.91 -23.42
CA ARG A 138 1.16 -7.51 -24.13
C ARG A 138 -0.13 -7.09 -23.43
N LYS A 139 -0.94 -6.28 -24.10
CA LYS A 139 -2.35 -6.16 -23.79
C LYS A 139 -2.93 -7.54 -24.08
N HIS A 140 -3.28 -8.29 -23.04
CA HIS A 140 -4.25 -9.36 -23.20
C HIS A 140 -5.50 -8.70 -23.77
N ARG A 141 -5.75 -9.01 -25.05
CA ARG A 141 -6.87 -8.52 -25.83
C ARG A 141 -8.12 -9.29 -25.43
#